data_AF-A0A7W9WQV1-F1
#
_entry.id   AF-A0A7W9WQV1-F1
#
_cell.length_a   1.000
_cell.length_b   1.000
_cell.length_c   1.000
_cell.angle_alpha   90.00
_cell.angle_beta   90.00
_cell.angle_gamma   90.00
#
_symmetry.space_group_name_H-M   'P 1'
#
loop_
_entity.id
_entity.type
_entity.pdbx_description
1 polymer ?
#
loop_
_entity_poly.entity_id
_entity_poly.type
_entity_poly.pdbx_seq_one_letter_code
_entity_poly.pdbx_strand_id
1 'polypeptide(L)' 'MAITARSARSRTSVPQHSPVLEIIRAALRDAATAPTVFDALDLTGDALRRLADIAREEARDA' A
#
# COMPACT_ATOMS: atom_id res chain seq x y z
N MET A 1 36.13 9.76 -31.47
CA MET A 1 36.11 10.13 -30.04
C MET A 1 34.72 9.89 -29.49
N ALA A 2 34.52 8.79 -28.75
CA ALA A 2 33.27 8.45 -28.10
C ALA A 2 33.27 9.05 -26.68
N ILE A 3 32.33 9.95 -26.40
CA ILE A 3 32.07 10.41 -25.04
C ILE A 3 30.75 9.79 -24.62
N THR A 4 30.88 8.61 -24.02
CA THR A 4 29.83 7.88 -23.32
C THR A 4 29.34 8.74 -22.16
N ALA A 5 28.20 9.44 -22.34
CA ALA A 5 27.46 10.05 -21.23
C ALA A 5 26.76 8.94 -20.44
N ARG A 6 27.55 8.24 -19.63
CA ARG A 6 27.13 7.21 -18.70
C ARG A 6 26.28 7.84 -17.58
N SER A 7 25.02 7.42 -17.53
CA SER A 7 24.25 7.12 -16.32
C SER A 7 24.55 8.00 -15.10
N ALA A 8 23.83 9.12 -14.96
CA ALA A 8 23.79 9.87 -13.71
C ALA A 8 22.34 10.08 -13.25
N ARG A 9 21.94 9.26 -12.27
CA ARG A 9 20.81 9.46 -11.34
C ARG A 9 19.41 9.08 -11.81
N SER A 10 19.21 7.78 -12.03
CA SER A 10 18.01 7.13 -11.46
C SER A 10 18.20 6.97 -9.95
N ARG A 11 18.26 8.08 -9.20
CA ARG A 11 18.14 8.04 -7.74
C ARG A 11 16.68 7.70 -7.48
N THR A 12 16.40 6.42 -7.27
CA THR A 12 15.29 5.89 -6.45
C THR A 12 14.17 6.91 -6.22
N SER A 13 13.17 6.91 -7.09
CA SER A 13 11.84 7.32 -6.67
C SER A 13 11.43 6.33 -5.59
N VAL A 14 11.68 6.66 -4.33
CA VAL A 14 11.03 6.01 -3.19
C VAL A 14 9.55 6.00 -3.54
N PRO A 15 8.87 4.83 -3.60
CA PRO A 15 7.46 4.84 -3.96
C PRO A 15 6.77 5.74 -2.94
N GLN A 16 6.15 6.80 -3.46
CA GLN A 16 5.39 7.77 -2.70
C GLN A 16 4.34 7.03 -1.88
N HIS A 17 4.06 7.52 -0.66
CA HIS A 17 3.00 7.04 0.24
C HIS A 17 1.83 6.46 -0.57
N SER A 18 1.73 5.13 -0.61
CA SER A 18 0.63 4.44 -1.29
C SER A 18 -0.43 4.21 -0.23
N PRO A 19 -1.60 4.86 -0.32
CA PRO A 19 -2.66 4.71 0.68
C PRO A 19 -3.05 3.25 0.90
N VAL A 20 -3.00 2.44 -0.18
CA VAL A 20 -3.22 0.99 -0.15
C VAL A 20 -2.21 0.28 0.74
N LEU A 21 -0.92 0.55 0.57
CA LEU A 21 0.13 -0.09 1.39
C LEU A 21 0.07 0.33 2.86
N GLU A 22 -0.34 1.56 3.14
CA GLU A 22 -0.53 2.04 4.51
C GLU A 22 -1.71 1.34 5.20
N ILE A 23 -2.85 1.21 4.52
CA ILE A 23 -4.01 0.48 5.02
C ILE A 23 -3.64 -0.97 5.34
N ILE A 24 -2.93 -1.64 4.42
CA ILE A 24 -2.49 -3.03 4.62
C ILE A 24 -1.53 -3.13 5.81
N ARG A 25 -0.53 -2.25 5.89
CA ARG A 25 0.46 -2.29 6.98
C ARG A 25 -0.16 -2.00 8.34
N ALA A 26 -1.09 -1.06 8.43
CA ALA A 26 -1.81 -0.75 9.66
C ALA A 26 -2.64 -1.98 10.10
N ALA A 27 -3.45 -2.52 9.20
CA ALA A 27 -4.28 -3.70 9.48
C ALA A 27 -3.46 -4.90 9.95
N LEU A 28 -2.30 -5.16 9.31
CA LEU A 28 -1.42 -6.26 9.71
C LEU A 28 -0.80 -6.05 11.09
N ARG A 29 -0.43 -4.81 11.44
CA ARG A 29 0.11 -4.49 12.77
C ARG A 29 -0.96 -4.67 13.85
N ASP A 30 -2.15 -4.14 13.61
CA ASP A 30 -3.25 -4.22 14.56
C ASP A 30 -3.67 -5.68 14.77
N ALA A 31 -3.85 -6.43 13.67
CA ALA A 31 -4.22 -7.84 13.70
C ALA A 31 -3.17 -8.73 14.39
N ALA A 32 -1.87 -8.41 14.25
CA ALA A 32 -0.80 -9.16 14.91
C ALA A 32 -0.82 -9.02 16.44
N THR A 33 -1.46 -7.97 16.97
CA THR A 33 -1.58 -7.69 18.41
C THR A 33 -3.00 -7.90 18.94
N ALA A 34 -3.92 -8.40 18.10
CA ALA A 34 -5.32 -8.53 18.45
C ALA A 34 -5.54 -9.62 19.54
N PRO A 35 -6.45 -9.41 20.50
CA PRO A 35 -6.68 -10.35 21.60
C PRO A 35 -7.21 -11.73 21.15
N THR A 36 -7.98 -11.75 20.07
CA THR A 36 -8.54 -12.98 19.49
C THR A 36 -8.39 -13.00 17.97
N VAL A 37 -8.52 -14.20 17.40
CA VAL A 37 -8.57 -14.38 15.94
C VAL A 37 -9.78 -13.64 15.33
N PHE A 38 -10.90 -13.55 16.03
CA PHE A 38 -12.07 -12.83 15.54
C PHE A 38 -11.79 -11.33 15.45
N ASP A 39 -11.14 -10.74 16.45
CA ASP A 39 -10.73 -9.34 16.42
C ASP A 39 -9.76 -9.06 15.26
N ALA A 40 -8.82 -9.97 15.01
CA ALA A 40 -7.91 -9.87 13.86
C ALA A 40 -8.65 -9.94 12.50
N LEU A 41 -9.66 -10.82 12.40
CA LEU A 41 -10.49 -10.93 11.20
C LEU A 41 -11.35 -9.67 10.99
N ASP A 42 -11.89 -9.08 12.05
CA ASP A 42 -12.64 -7.83 11.95
C ASP A 42 -11.73 -6.69 11.46
N LEU A 43 -10.54 -6.52 12.05
CA LEU A 43 -9.56 -5.50 11.64
C LEU A 43 -9.14 -5.65 10.17
N THR A 44 -8.90 -6.88 9.73
CA THR A 44 -8.53 -7.15 8.33
C THR A 44 -9.72 -6.99 7.37
N GLY A 45 -10.92 -7.41 7.77
CA GLY A 45 -12.14 -7.18 6.99
C GLY A 45 -12.42 -5.70 6.79
N ASP A 46 -12.19 -4.89 7.81
CA ASP A 46 -12.38 -3.45 7.76
C ASP A 46 -11.36 -2.77 6.83
N ALA A 47 -10.13 -3.28 6.80
CA ALA A 47 -9.10 -2.86 5.84
C ALA A 47 -9.49 -3.22 4.39
N LEU A 48 -9.96 -4.46 4.15
CA LEU A 48 -10.42 -4.91 2.84
C LEU A 48 -11.59 -4.07 2.32
N ARG A 49 -12.52 -3.67 3.20
CA ARG A 49 -13.60 -2.73 2.85
C ARG A 49 -13.06 -1.42 2.30
N ARG A 50 -12.08 -0.80 2.99
CA ARG A 50 -11.46 0.46 2.53
C ARG A 50 -10.73 0.30 1.21
N LEU A 51 -10.02 -0.82 1.02
CA LEU A 51 -9.35 -1.12 -0.25
C LEU A 51 -10.34 -1.28 -1.39
N ALA A 52 -11.49 -1.93 -1.13
CA ALA A 52 -12.55 -2.06 -2.12
C ALA A 52 -13.16 -0.70 -2.50
N ASP A 53 -13.26 0.23 -1.55
CA ASP A 53 -13.75 1.58 -1.83
C ASP A 53 -12.78 2.35 -2.72
N ILE A 54 -11.46 2.29 -2.44
CA ILE A 54 -10.42 2.86 -3.31
C ILE A 54 -10.52 2.27 -4.73
N ALA A 55 -10.60 0.94 -4.86
CA ALA A 55 -10.68 0.29 -6.16
C ALA A 55 -11.95 0.67 -6.93
N ARG A 56 -13.08 0.90 -6.25
CA ARG A 56 -14.32 1.39 -6.87
C ARG A 56 -14.21 2.84 -7.34
N GLU A 57 -13.51 3.68 -6.58
CA GLU A 57 -13.24 5.07 -6.98
C GLU A 57 -12.35 5.10 -8.22
N GLU A 58 -11.22 4.38 -8.19
CA GLU A 58 -10.31 4.26 -9.35
C GLU A 58 -11.02 3.72 -10.59
N ALA A 59 -11.94 2.76 -10.43
CA ALA A 59 -12.72 2.22 -11.54
C ALA A 59 -13.80 3.17 -12.10
N ARG A 60 -14.23 4.16 -11.32
CA ARG A 60 -15.16 5.22 -11.80
C ARG A 60 -14.43 6.32 -12.55
N ASP A 61 -13.17 6.56 -12.17
CA ASP A 61 -12.33 7.62 -12.75
C ASP A 61 -11.55 7.17 -13.99
N ALA A 62 -11.63 5.89 -14.37
CA ALA A 62 -10.97 5.26 -15.53
C ALA A 62 -11.84 5.29 -16.79
#